data_AF-A0A2N2DPL1-F1
#
_entry.id   AF-A0A2N2DPL1-F1
#
_cell.length_a   1.000
_cell.length_b   1.000
_cell.length_c   1.000
_cell.angle_alpha   90.00
_cell.angle_beta   90.00
_cell.angle_gamma   90.00
#
_symmetry.space_group_name_H-M   'P 1'
#
loop_
_entity.id
_entity.type
_entity.pdbx_description
1 polymer ?
#
loop_
_entity_poly.entity_id
_entity_poly.type
_entity_poly.pdbx_seq_one_letter_code
_entity_poly.pdbx_strand_id
1 'polypeptide(L)'
;MEINNIYVEICIYFCYTRFQRRSQRKGEPMLGTWGEERAAVYLADQGYEILDRNYRCKAGEIDIVALEGSTVVFVEVKTRCSLACGLPGDSVTNTKKQHIRRTARWYVAEHRMEDRDLRIDVMELLVSGGSVYLKHNINAF
;
A
#
# COMPACT_ATOMS: atom_id res chain seq x y z
N MET A 1 -0.76 20.58 -3.93
CA MET A 1 -1.12 19.20 -3.52
C MET A 1 -1.91 18.63 -4.67
N GLU A 2 -1.22 18.03 -5.64
CA GLU A 2 -1.87 17.45 -6.82
C GLU A 2 -2.41 16.09 -6.41
N ILE A 3 -3.72 16.04 -6.22
CA ILE A 3 -4.46 14.78 -6.12
C ILE A 3 -4.55 14.28 -7.56
N ASN A 4 -3.65 13.38 -7.95
CA ASN A 4 -3.73 12.72 -9.25
C ASN A 4 -5.00 11.88 -9.27
N ASN A 5 -6.01 12.41 -9.97
CA ASN A 5 -7.35 11.89 -10.04
C ASN A 5 -7.36 10.74 -11.06
N ILE A 6 -7.10 9.52 -10.61
CA ILE A 6 -7.16 8.34 -11.48
C ILE A 6 -8.62 7.91 -11.59
N TYR A 7 -9.18 8.07 -12.79
CA TYR A 7 -10.56 7.69 -13.08
C TYR A 7 -10.78 6.18 -13.01
N VAL A 8 -12.01 5.88 -12.59
CA VAL A 8 -12.61 4.60 -12.24
C VAL A 8 -13.26 4.00 -13.47
N GLU A 9 -13.20 2.67 -13.68
CA GLU A 9 -14.41 1.95 -14.12
C GLU A 9 -14.41 0.42 -13.86
N ILE A 10 -15.63 -0.06 -13.56
CA ILE A 10 -16.18 -1.43 -13.65
C ILE A 10 -16.13 -2.39 -12.45
N CYS A 11 -15.08 -2.53 -11.63
CA CYS A 11 -15.09 -3.56 -10.57
C CYS A 11 -15.68 -3.15 -9.21
N ILE A 12 -15.98 -1.87 -8.98
CA ILE A 12 -16.38 -1.37 -7.65
C ILE A 12 -17.86 -1.65 -7.37
N TYR A 13 -18.70 -1.79 -8.40
CA TYR A 13 -20.15 -1.99 -8.24
C TYR A 13 -20.49 -3.31 -7.52
N PHE A 14 -19.67 -4.35 -7.71
CA PHE A 14 -19.87 -5.66 -7.08
C PHE A 14 -19.43 -5.69 -5.61
N CYS A 15 -18.40 -4.90 -5.24
CA CYS A 15 -17.98 -4.74 -3.85
C CYS A 15 -18.95 -3.81 -3.09
N TYR A 16 -19.35 -2.69 -3.70
CA TYR A 16 -20.18 -1.66 -3.07
C TYR A 16 -21.58 -2.17 -2.66
N THR A 17 -22.23 -2.96 -3.51
CA THR A 17 -23.60 -3.46 -3.27
C THR A 17 -23.68 -4.60 -2.27
N ARG A 18 -22.60 -5.39 -2.11
CA ARG A 18 -22.54 -6.51 -1.15
C ARG A 18 -22.01 -6.10 0.23
N PHE A 19 -21.18 -5.05 0.28
CA PHE A 19 -20.56 -4.51 1.50
C PHE A 19 -21.55 -3.74 2.40
N GLN A 20 -22.48 -2.95 1.84
CA GLN A 20 -23.40 -2.14 2.65
C GLN A 20 -24.42 -2.95 3.48
N ARG A 21 -24.63 -4.24 3.20
CA ARG A 21 -25.63 -5.05 3.90
C ARG A 21 -25.10 -5.91 5.05
N ARG A 22 -23.77 -6.00 5.28
CA ARG A 22 -23.25 -7.11 6.10
C ARG A 22 -22.23 -6.87 7.22
N SER A 23 -21.62 -5.71 7.45
CA SER A 23 -20.54 -5.69 8.45
C SER A 23 -20.41 -4.44 9.32
N GLN A 24 -20.95 -4.56 10.53
CA GLN A 24 -20.45 -3.91 11.75
C GLN A 24 -19.24 -4.68 12.36
N ARG A 25 -18.38 -5.35 11.57
CA ARG A 25 -17.23 -6.11 12.11
C ARG A 25 -15.92 -5.81 11.38
N LYS A 26 -14.85 -5.81 12.19
CA LYS A 26 -13.42 -5.62 11.85
C LYS A 26 -13.05 -6.03 10.42
N GLY A 27 -12.37 -5.09 9.73
CA GLY A 27 -11.55 -5.21 8.52
C GLY A 27 -11.65 -6.53 7.76
N GLU A 28 -12.39 -6.52 6.65
CA GLU A 28 -12.47 -7.66 5.74
C GLU A 28 -11.15 -7.78 4.95
N PRO A 29 -10.43 -8.92 5.03
CA PRO A 29 -9.18 -9.18 4.32
C PRO A 29 -9.24 -8.84 2.83
N MET A 30 -10.42 -8.99 2.22
CA MET A 30 -10.66 -8.70 0.81
C MET A 30 -10.41 -7.24 0.42
N LEU A 31 -10.69 -6.27 1.30
CA LEU A 31 -10.46 -4.85 1.00
C LEU A 31 -8.97 -4.50 1.04
N GLY A 32 -8.22 -5.10 1.96
CA GLY A 32 -6.76 -4.98 2.03
C GLY A 32 -6.10 -5.51 0.76
N THR A 33 -6.38 -6.77 0.42
CA THR A 33 -5.86 -7.42 -0.79
C THR A 33 -6.25 -6.67 -2.06
N TRP A 34 -7.49 -6.20 -2.17
CA TRP A 34 -7.90 -5.39 -3.31
C TRP A 34 -7.10 -4.09 -3.42
N GLY A 35 -6.82 -3.42 -2.29
CA GLY A 35 -6.04 -2.19 -2.31
C GLY A 35 -4.57 -2.41 -2.64
N GLU A 36 -3.96 -3.49 -2.14
CA GLU A 36 -2.60 -3.91 -2.52
C GLU A 36 -2.50 -4.18 -4.03
N GLU A 37 -3.50 -4.84 -4.62
CA GLU A 37 -3.57 -5.04 -6.07
C GLU A 37 -3.60 -3.71 -6.82
N ARG A 38 -4.45 -2.78 -6.40
CA ARG A 38 -4.55 -1.45 -7.04
C ARG A 38 -3.28 -0.61 -6.87
N ALA A 39 -2.62 -0.73 -5.73
CA ALA A 39 -1.33 -0.08 -5.49
C ALA A 39 -0.25 -0.65 -6.43
N ALA A 40 -0.18 -1.98 -6.58
CA ALA A 40 0.78 -2.62 -7.48
C ALA A 40 0.56 -2.22 -8.95
N VAL A 41 -0.70 -2.20 -9.41
CA VAL A 41 -1.06 -1.73 -10.76
C VAL A 41 -0.65 -0.27 -10.95
N TYR A 42 -0.97 0.61 -9.99
CA TYR A 42 -0.56 2.01 -10.07
C TYR A 42 0.96 2.17 -10.17
N LEU A 43 1.73 1.47 -9.33
CA LEU A 43 3.19 1.54 -9.36
C LEU A 43 3.74 1.07 -10.71
N ALA A 44 3.22 -0.04 -11.25
CA ALA A 44 3.60 -0.53 -12.58
C ALA A 44 3.29 0.51 -13.68
N ASP A 45 2.11 1.14 -13.63
CA ASP A 45 1.73 2.20 -14.57
C ASP A 45 2.61 3.46 -14.45
N GLN A 46 3.19 3.71 -13.26
CA GLN A 46 4.17 4.77 -13.02
C GLN A 46 5.61 4.35 -13.39
N GLY A 47 5.83 3.16 -13.94
CA GLY A 47 7.13 2.68 -14.41
C GLY A 47 7.98 1.96 -13.36
N TYR A 48 7.40 1.59 -12.21
CA TYR A 48 8.08 0.76 -11.23
C TYR A 48 8.03 -0.71 -11.67
N GLU A 49 9.12 -1.44 -11.45
CA GLU A 49 9.13 -2.90 -11.57
C GLU A 49 8.70 -3.51 -10.23
N ILE A 50 7.67 -4.36 -10.23
CA ILE A 50 7.24 -5.05 -9.00
C ILE A 50 8.14 -6.27 -8.77
N LEU A 51 8.94 -6.22 -7.70
CA LEU A 51 9.86 -7.28 -7.32
C LEU A 51 9.18 -8.35 -6.45
N ASP A 52 8.33 -7.93 -5.52
CA ASP A 52 7.61 -8.84 -4.62
C ASP A 52 6.31 -8.22 -4.10
N ARG A 53 5.37 -9.07 -3.68
CA ARG A 53 4.08 -8.68 -3.08
C ARG A 53 3.80 -9.58 -1.89
N ASN A 54 3.29 -9.00 -0.80
CA ASN A 54 3.01 -9.71 0.45
C ASN A 54 4.25 -10.43 1.00
N TYR A 55 5.42 -9.81 0.91
CA TYR A 55 6.68 -10.37 1.41
C TYR A 55 6.60 -10.56 2.93
N ARG A 56 7.01 -11.74 3.41
CA ARG A 56 6.98 -12.12 4.82
C ARG A 56 8.28 -12.79 5.20
N CYS A 57 8.88 -12.32 6.29
CA CYS A 57 10.05 -12.97 6.88
C CYS A 57 9.97 -12.94 8.41
N LYS A 58 11.01 -13.44 9.08
CA LYS A 58 11.08 -13.45 10.55
C LYS A 58 11.06 -12.05 11.17
N ALA A 59 11.43 -11.01 10.42
CA ALA A 59 11.45 -9.64 10.90
C ALA A 59 10.11 -8.90 10.76
N GLY A 60 9.20 -9.38 9.90
CA GLY A 60 7.91 -8.75 9.66
C GLY A 60 7.40 -8.99 8.24
N GLU A 61 6.55 -8.08 7.78
CA GLU A 61 5.91 -8.12 6.46
C GLU A 61 6.09 -6.79 5.73
N ILE A 62 6.05 -6.83 4.40
CA ILE A 62 6.01 -5.66 3.50
C ILE A 62 4.99 -5.97 2.40
N ASP A 63 4.08 -5.03 2.14
CA ASP A 63 2.97 -5.26 1.21
C ASP A 63 3.45 -5.32 -0.24
N ILE A 64 4.32 -4.40 -0.65
CA ILE A 64 4.92 -4.38 -2.00
C ILE A 64 6.40 -4.02 -1.90
N VAL A 65 7.23 -4.75 -2.65
CA VAL A 65 8.62 -4.36 -2.94
C VAL A 65 8.72 -4.08 -4.43
N ALA A 66 9.23 -2.91 -4.79
CA ALA A 66 9.34 -2.47 -6.17
C ALA A 66 10.72 -1.86 -6.45
N LEU A 67 11.07 -1.71 -7.71
CA LEU A 67 12.27 -1.05 -8.18
C LEU A 67 11.88 0.18 -9.00
N GLU A 68 12.41 1.34 -8.62
CA GLU A 68 12.32 2.57 -9.41
C GLU A 68 13.72 2.99 -9.82
N GLY A 69 14.07 2.78 -11.10
CA GLY A 69 15.45 2.96 -11.56
C GLY A 69 16.43 2.05 -10.81
N SER A 70 17.26 2.63 -9.93
CA SER A 70 18.22 1.90 -9.09
C SER A 70 17.80 1.79 -7.62
N THR A 71 16.63 2.32 -7.26
CA THR A 71 16.16 2.38 -5.86
C THR A 71 15.17 1.26 -5.58
N VAL A 72 15.43 0.46 -4.55
CA VAL A 72 14.47 -0.53 -4.02
C VAL A 72 13.49 0.20 -3.09
N VAL A 73 12.22 0.11 -3.44
CA VAL A 73 11.12 0.82 -2.78
C VAL A 73 10.25 -0.18 -2.04
N PHE A 74 10.17 -0.01 -0.72
CA PHE A 74 9.31 -0.79 0.15
C PHE A 74 8.04 0.00 0.43
N VAL A 75 6.89 -0.52 0.02
CA VAL A 75 5.61 0.20 0.09
C VAL A 75 4.69 -0.48 1.08
N GLU A 76 4.20 0.30 2.04
CA GLU A 76 3.08 -0.07 2.90
C GLU A 76 1.78 0.48 2.31
N VAL A 77 0.76 -0.36 2.18
CA VAL A 77 -0.54 -0.02 1.57
C VAL A 77 -1.63 0.04 2.64
N LYS A 78 -2.38 1.14 2.65
CA LYS A 78 -3.49 1.36 3.59
C LYS A 78 -4.77 1.65 2.85
N THR A 79 -5.73 0.73 2.95
CA THR A 79 -7.02 0.85 2.27
C THR A 79 -8.14 1.14 3.23
N ARG A 80 -8.98 2.13 2.91
CA ARG A 80 -10.12 2.57 3.71
C ARG A 80 -11.36 2.74 2.83
N CYS A 81 -12.55 2.46 3.37
CA CYS A 81 -13.83 2.58 2.67
C CYS A 81 -14.76 3.67 3.22
N SER A 82 -14.32 4.42 4.24
CA SER A 82 -15.04 5.59 4.74
C SER A 82 -14.10 6.53 5.52
N LEU A 83 -14.42 7.83 5.51
CA LEU A 83 -13.81 8.81 6.42
C LEU A 83 -14.31 8.65 7.87
N ALA A 84 -15.41 7.90 8.08
CA ALA A 84 -15.99 7.63 9.39
C ALA A 84 -15.17 6.63 10.23
N CYS A 85 -14.20 5.94 9.62
CA CYS A 85 -13.25 5.06 10.32
C CYS A 85 -12.13 5.84 11.09
N GLY A 86 -12.46 7.04 11.57
CA GLY A 86 -11.53 7.97 12.21
C GLY A 86 -10.66 8.72 11.20
N LEU A 87 -10.58 10.04 11.36
CA LEU A 87 -9.43 10.80 10.87
C LEU A 87 -8.19 10.12 11.46
N PRO A 88 -7.26 9.62 10.65
CA PRO A 88 -6.05 9.08 11.22
C PRO A 88 -5.29 10.21 11.91
N GLY A 89 -4.89 9.98 13.16
CA GLY A 89 -3.65 10.54 13.64
C GLY A 89 -2.55 10.00 12.73
N ASP A 90 -2.26 10.74 11.66
CA ASP A 90 -1.46 10.34 10.50
C ASP A 90 0.02 10.28 10.83
N SER A 91 0.41 9.23 11.55
CA SER A 91 1.80 8.82 11.61
C SER A 91 1.87 7.31 11.71
N VAL A 92 2.57 6.69 10.75
CA VAL A 92 3.13 5.36 10.97
C VAL A 92 3.88 5.41 12.30
N THR A 93 3.44 4.61 13.28
CA THR A 93 4.04 4.64 14.62
C THR A 93 5.53 4.34 14.52
N ASN A 94 6.35 4.89 15.42
CA ASN A 94 7.79 4.61 15.43
C ASN A 94 8.09 3.10 15.45
N THR A 95 7.26 2.32 16.15
CA THR A 95 7.33 0.85 16.13
C THR A 95 7.14 0.28 14.73
N LYS A 96 6.13 0.74 13.99
CA LYS A 96 5.88 0.25 12.62
C LYS A 96 6.96 0.71 11.65
N LYS A 97 7.50 1.93 11.82
CA LYS A 97 8.68 2.39 11.07
C LYS A 97 9.90 1.51 11.29
N GLN A 98 10.20 1.17 12.55
CA GLN A 98 11.32 0.29 12.90
C GLN A 98 11.13 -1.13 12.35
N HIS A 99 9.91 -1.67 12.41
CA HIS A 99 9.60 -2.97 11.82
C HIS A 99 9.86 -2.97 10.31
N ILE A 100 9.29 -2.02 9.57
CA ILE A 100 9.47 -1.95 8.11
C ILE A 100 10.95 -1.82 7.75
N ARG A 101 11.71 -0.96 8.45
CA ARG A 101 13.17 -0.85 8.23
C ARG A 101 13.91 -2.16 8.49
N ARG A 102 13.50 -2.94 9.50
CA ARG A 102 14.12 -4.24 9.80
C ARG A 102 13.78 -5.26 8.72
N THR A 103 12.53 -5.33 8.28
CA THR A 103 12.08 -6.22 7.21
C THR A 103 12.75 -5.86 5.88
N ALA A 104 12.88 -4.57 5.57
CA ALA A 104 13.56 -4.08 4.36
C ALA A 104 15.03 -4.51 4.33
N ARG A 105 15.77 -4.34 5.45
CA ARG A 105 17.15 -4.82 5.54
C ARG A 105 17.27 -6.34 5.37
N TRP A 106 16.30 -7.09 5.87
CA TRP A 106 16.26 -8.54 5.68
C TRP A 106 16.10 -8.88 4.20
N TYR A 107 15.13 -8.24 3.53
CA TYR A 107 14.89 -8.44 2.11
C TYR A 107 16.14 -8.14 1.27
N VAL A 108 16.80 -7.01 1.53
CA VAL A 108 18.01 -6.59 0.82
C VAL A 108 19.13 -7.60 0.95
N ALA A 109 19.38 -8.10 2.18
CA ALA A 109 20.41 -9.09 2.43
C ALA A 109 20.09 -10.46 1.81
N GLU A 110 18.81 -10.85 1.81
CA GLU A 110 18.34 -12.10 1.19
C GLU A 110 18.50 -12.07 -0.34
N HIS A 111 18.27 -10.92 -0.96
CA HIS A 111 18.27 -10.74 -2.41
C HIS A 111 19.57 -10.13 -2.97
N ARG A 112 20.58 -9.87 -2.12
CA ARG A 112 21.89 -9.30 -2.47
C ARG A 112 21.79 -7.94 -3.18
N MET A 113 21.01 -7.04 -2.60
CA MET A 113 20.76 -5.68 -3.14
C MET A 113 21.40 -4.58 -2.28
N GLU A 114 22.47 -4.89 -1.55
CA GLU A 114 23.10 -3.98 -0.59
C GLU A 114 23.72 -2.73 -1.25
N ASP A 115 23.95 -2.78 -2.56
CA ASP A 115 24.47 -1.68 -3.38
C ASP A 115 23.37 -0.73 -3.89
N ARG A 116 22.09 -1.01 -3.58
CA ARG A 116 20.95 -0.21 -4.02
C ARG A 116 20.53 0.80 -2.98
N ASP A 117 20.06 1.96 -3.46
CA ASP A 117 19.37 2.91 -2.60
C ASP A 117 18.06 2.30 -2.11
N LEU A 118 17.70 2.57 -0.86
CA LEU A 118 16.47 2.07 -0.24
C LEU A 118 15.52 3.23 0.05
N ARG A 119 14.26 3.06 -0.31
CA ARG A 119 13.19 4.00 0.02
C ARG A 119 12.02 3.30 0.65
N ILE A 120 11.38 3.95 1.60
CA ILE A 120 10.12 3.48 2.19
C ILE A 120 9.02 4.47 1.83
N ASP A 121 7.99 3.97 1.16
CA ASP A 121 6.82 4.75 0.76
C ASP A 121 5.57 4.24 1.48
N VAL A 122 4.55 5.09 1.56
CA VAL A 122 3.22 4.71 2.06
C VAL A 122 2.18 5.09 1.03
N MET A 123 1.36 4.14 0.61
CA MET A 123 0.22 4.38 -0.28
C MET A 123 -1.08 4.28 0.50
N GLU A 124 -1.94 5.30 0.35
CA GLU A 124 -3.25 5.37 0.97
C GLU A 124 -4.32 5.33 -0.10
N LEU A 125 -5.24 4.37 0.00
CA LEU A 125 -6.38 4.21 -0.88
C LEU A 125 -7.67 4.47 -0.11
N LEU A 126 -8.47 5.43 -0.57
CA LEU A 126 -9.79 5.73 -0.07
C LEU A 126 -10.85 5.36 -1.11
N VAL A 127 -11.66 4.36 -0.80
CA VAL A 127 -12.84 4.00 -1.58
C VAL A 127 -14.03 4.79 -1.05
N SER A 128 -14.58 5.69 -1.85
CA SER A 128 -15.72 6.52 -1.45
C SER A 128 -16.60 6.88 -2.66
N GLY A 129 -17.92 6.71 -2.49
CA GLY A 129 -18.90 7.11 -3.52
C GLY A 129 -18.75 6.42 -4.87
N GLY A 130 -18.20 5.19 -4.90
CA GLY A 130 -17.88 4.48 -6.14
C GLY A 130 -16.54 4.89 -6.76
N SER A 131 -15.82 5.84 -6.17
CA SER A 131 -14.49 6.27 -6.60
C SER A 131 -13.38 5.75 -5.71
N VAL A 132 -12.15 5.75 -6.24
CA VAL A 132 -10.93 5.39 -5.52
C VAL A 132 -9.99 6.57 -5.58
N TYR A 133 -9.64 7.10 -4.41
CA TYR A 133 -8.63 8.15 -4.28
C TYR A 133 -7.35 7.48 -3.82
N LEU A 134 -6.26 7.70 -4.55
CA LEU A 134 -4.95 7.16 -4.24
C LEU A 134 -4.01 8.30 -3.88
N LYS A 135 -3.27 8.14 -2.79
CA LYS A 135 -2.20 9.04 -2.38
C LYS A 135 -0.93 8.23 -2.18
N HIS A 136 0.13 8.59 -2.91
CA HIS A 136 1.45 7.98 -2.77
C HIS A 136 2.36 8.96 -2.01
N ASN A 137 2.65 8.64 -0.75
CA ASN A 137 3.59 9.40 0.07
C ASN A 137 4.99 8.82 -0.14
N ILE A 138 5.76 9.47 -1.00
CA ILE A 138 7.16 9.13 -1.30
C ILE A 138 8.06 9.57 -0.14
N ASN A 139 9.07 8.76 0.20
CA ASN A 139 10.00 9.02 1.32
C ASN A 139 9.26 9.20 2.66
N ALA A 140 8.35 8.28 2.97
CA ALA A 140 7.48 8.40 4.13
C ALA A 140 8.25 8.48 5.45
N PHE A 141 9.39 7.78 5.58
CA PHE A 141 10.32 7.88 6.72
C PHE A 141 11.63 7.12 6.53
#